data_AF-A0A7Y2CKP4-F1
#
_entry.id   AF-A0A7Y2CKP4-F1
#
_cell.length_a   1.000
_cell.length_b   1.000
_cell.length_c   1.000
_cell.angle_alpha   90.00
_cell.angle_beta   90.00
_cell.angle_gamma   90.00
#
_symmetry.space_group_name_H-M   'P 1'
#
loop_
_entity.id
_entity.type
_entity.pdbx_description
1 polymer ?
#
loop_
_entity_poly.entity_id
_entity_poly.type
_entity_poly.pdbx_seq_one_letter_code
_entity_poly.pdbx_strand_id
1 'polypeptide(L)'
;SALIFADVRVKHAHPLGAVRGVEGLSDEAKEVFGRGRADALILSGVATGAPADPEDFRRVREVLPDAPLVAGSGVNLDNLEEFWGVTDGMIVGSSLKEQGDARSPVDPDRARDFLTAAARLRRP
;
A
#
# COMPACT_ATOMS: atom_id res chain seq x y z
N SER A 1 -19.40 -10.03 -11.48
CA SER A 1 -18.33 -10.42 -10.53
C SER A 1 -17.84 -9.18 -9.81
N ALA A 2 -17.26 -9.32 -8.61
CA ALA A 2 -16.62 -8.25 -7.87
C ALA A 2 -15.16 -8.65 -7.60
N LEU A 3 -14.24 -7.69 -7.63
CA LEU A 3 -12.84 -7.91 -7.26
C LEU A 3 -12.66 -7.69 -5.75
N ILE A 4 -11.80 -8.49 -5.12
CA ILE A 4 -11.51 -8.47 -3.69
C ILE A 4 -10.06 -8.02 -3.49
N PHE A 5 -9.89 -6.80 -2.99
CA PHE A 5 -8.60 -6.25 -2.61
C PHE A 5 -8.45 -6.41 -1.10
N ALA A 6 -7.54 -7.28 -0.67
CA ALA A 6 -7.44 -7.70 0.72
C ALA A 6 -6.19 -7.14 1.39
N ASP A 7 -6.36 -6.57 2.59
CA ASP A 7 -5.26 -6.04 3.40
C ASP A 7 -4.52 -7.18 4.11
N VAL A 8 -3.20 -7.21 3.99
CA VAL A 8 -2.31 -8.15 4.70
C VAL A 8 -1.71 -7.37 5.87
N ARG A 9 -2.34 -7.53 7.04
CA ARG A 9 -2.09 -6.79 8.30
C ARG A 9 -2.61 -5.35 8.26
N VAL A 10 -3.92 -5.20 8.47
CA VAL A 10 -4.58 -3.91 8.62
C VAL A 10 -3.85 -3.01 9.62
N LYS A 11 -3.84 -1.71 9.37
CA LYS A 11 -3.36 -0.69 10.32
C LYS A 11 -3.83 -1.00 11.75
N HIS A 12 -2.91 -0.90 12.71
CA HIS A 12 -3.11 -1.26 14.13
C HIS A 12 -3.25 -2.75 14.48
N ALA A 13 -3.16 -3.67 13.52
CA ALA A 13 -3.13 -5.11 13.82
C ALA A 13 -1.72 -5.59 14.14
N HIS A 14 -1.62 -6.40 15.20
CA HIS A 14 -0.43 -7.19 15.50
C HIS A 14 -0.84 -8.67 15.61
N PRO A 15 -0.18 -9.59 14.89
CA PRO A 15 -0.44 -11.02 15.04
C PRO A 15 -0.26 -11.47 16.50
N LEU A 16 -1.21 -12.27 17.01
CA LEU A 16 -1.10 -12.91 18.32
C LEU A 16 -0.20 -14.14 18.21
N GLY A 17 1.02 -14.05 18.75
CA GLY A 17 2.00 -15.14 18.76
C GLY A 17 3.25 -14.82 17.94
N ALA A 18 4.33 -15.57 18.19
CA ALA A 18 5.61 -15.36 17.54
C ALA A 18 5.65 -15.91 16.11
N VAL A 19 4.83 -15.36 15.22
CA VAL A 19 5.25 -15.28 13.81
C VAL A 19 6.11 -14.02 13.73
N ARG A 20 7.31 -14.11 14.31
CA ARG A 20 8.23 -12.98 14.47
C ARG A 20 8.98 -12.76 13.16
N GLY A 21 8.80 -11.58 12.57
CA GLY A 21 9.72 -11.03 11.58
C GLY A 21 9.29 -11.21 10.12
N VAL A 22 10.28 -11.00 9.25
CA VAL A 22 10.19 -10.86 7.79
C VAL A 22 9.47 -12.03 7.11
N GLU A 23 9.63 -13.25 7.64
CA GLU A 23 9.03 -14.48 7.09
C GLU A 23 7.50 -14.52 7.27
N GLY A 24 6.98 -13.86 8.32
CA GLY A 24 5.54 -13.89 8.61
C GLY A 24 4.68 -13.14 7.60
N LEU A 25 5.19 -12.04 7.02
CA LEU A 25 4.42 -11.27 6.05
C LEU A 25 4.23 -12.06 4.76
N SER A 26 5.30 -12.68 4.25
CA SER A 26 5.28 -13.47 3.03
C SER A 26 4.32 -14.65 3.12
N ASP A 27 4.27 -15.33 4.26
CA ASP A 27 3.35 -16.45 4.45
C ASP A 27 1.89 -16.00 4.59
N GLU A 28 1.62 -14.91 5.32
CA GLU A 28 0.29 -14.32 5.37
C GLU A 28 -0.20 -13.85 4.00
N ALA A 29 0.68 -13.24 3.20
CA ALA A 29 0.38 -12.82 1.83
C ALA A 29 0.01 -14.02 0.94
N LYS A 30 0.75 -15.14 1.01
CA LYS A 30 0.42 -16.39 0.29
C LYS A 30 -0.94 -16.92 0.68
N GLU A 31 -1.26 -16.87 1.96
CA GLU A 31 -2.55 -17.33 2.48
C GLU A 31 -3.71 -16.48 1.98
N VAL A 32 -3.58 -15.14 2.03
CA VAL A 32 -4.60 -14.20 1.56
C VAL A 32 -4.79 -14.30 0.04
N PHE A 33 -3.71 -14.36 -0.74
CA PHE A 33 -3.79 -14.44 -2.20
C PHE A 33 -4.27 -15.81 -2.68
N GLY A 34 -3.67 -16.89 -2.17
CA GLY A 34 -3.97 -18.25 -2.61
C GLY A 34 -5.28 -18.77 -2.06
N ARG A 35 -5.35 -18.99 -0.74
CA ARG A 35 -6.52 -19.62 -0.09
C ARG A 35 -7.66 -18.62 0.12
N GLY A 36 -7.33 -17.39 0.47
CA GLY A 36 -8.28 -16.29 0.60
C GLY A 36 -8.85 -15.80 -0.73
N ARG A 37 -8.20 -16.18 -1.85
CA ARG A 37 -8.60 -15.84 -3.23
C ARG A 37 -8.76 -14.33 -3.45
N ALA A 38 -7.88 -13.54 -2.83
CA ALA A 38 -7.82 -12.10 -3.10
C ALA A 38 -7.35 -11.85 -4.54
N ASP A 39 -7.93 -10.86 -5.20
CA ASP A 39 -7.53 -10.41 -6.54
C ASP A 39 -6.33 -9.45 -6.48
N ALA A 40 -6.11 -8.79 -5.34
CA ALA A 40 -4.97 -7.93 -5.07
C ALA A 40 -4.67 -7.88 -3.56
N LEU A 41 -3.41 -7.63 -3.22
CA LEU A 41 -2.95 -7.47 -1.84
C LEU A 41 -2.71 -5.99 -1.53
N ILE A 42 -3.26 -5.52 -0.43
CA ILE A 42 -2.98 -4.19 0.12
C ILE A 42 -1.99 -4.36 1.27
N LEU A 43 -0.87 -3.63 1.23
CA LEU A 43 0.05 -3.51 2.36
C LEU A 43 -0.06 -2.11 2.95
N SER A 44 -0.37 -2.06 4.25
CA SER A 44 -0.59 -0.83 4.99
C SER A 44 0.50 -0.63 6.05
N GLY A 45 0.91 0.62 6.26
CA GLY A 45 1.72 1.02 7.39
C GLY A 45 0.94 0.95 8.71
N VAL A 46 1.67 1.06 9.83
CA VAL A 46 1.14 0.79 11.18
C VAL A 46 0.04 1.75 11.64
N ALA A 47 -0.09 2.92 11.01
CA ALA A 47 -1.04 3.97 11.36
C ALA A 47 -1.42 4.83 10.14
N THR A 48 -2.51 5.59 10.27
CA THR A 48 -2.93 6.54 9.23
C THR A 48 -1.84 7.57 8.95
N GLY A 49 -1.47 7.73 7.67
CA GLY A 49 -0.41 8.64 7.26
C GLY A 49 1.02 8.09 7.44
N ALA A 50 1.20 6.98 8.15
CA ALA A 50 2.47 6.27 8.20
C ALA A 50 2.61 5.40 6.95
N PRO A 51 3.71 5.54 6.18
CA PRO A 51 3.95 4.69 5.01
C PRO A 51 4.19 3.25 5.45
N ALA A 52 3.79 2.31 4.59
CA ALA A 52 4.32 0.94 4.66
C ALA A 52 5.83 0.94 4.36
N ASP A 53 6.54 -0.14 4.69
CA ASP A 53 7.94 -0.28 4.31
C ASP A 53 8.01 -0.74 2.83
N PRO A 54 8.64 0.02 1.91
CA PRO A 54 8.82 -0.41 0.51
C PRO A 54 9.51 -1.77 0.38
N GLU A 55 10.35 -2.14 1.35
CA GLU A 55 11.01 -3.43 1.38
C GLU A 55 10.03 -4.60 1.59
N ASP A 56 8.92 -4.37 2.31
CA ASP A 56 7.87 -5.37 2.48
C ASP A 56 7.20 -5.72 1.13
N PHE A 57 7.05 -4.75 0.23
CA PHE A 57 6.56 -5.02 -1.13
C PHE A 57 7.54 -5.85 -1.95
N ARG A 58 8.84 -5.56 -1.85
CA ARG A 58 9.89 -6.34 -2.54
C ARG A 58 9.87 -7.80 -2.09
N ARG A 59 9.79 -8.04 -0.79
CA ARG A 59 9.70 -9.38 -0.20
C ARG A 59 8.45 -10.14 -0.62
N VAL A 60 7.28 -9.49 -0.59
CA VAL A 60 6.04 -10.12 -1.05
C VAL A 60 6.12 -10.44 -2.54
N ARG A 61 6.70 -9.54 -3.36
CA ARG A 61 6.92 -9.78 -4.79
C ARG A 61 7.82 -10.99 -5.06
N GLU A 62 8.85 -11.22 -4.25
CA GLU A 62 9.74 -12.38 -4.39
C GLU A 62 8.98 -13.72 -4.26
N VAL A 63 8.00 -13.80 -3.35
CA VAL A 63 7.23 -15.03 -3.12
C VAL A 63 5.94 -15.12 -3.94
N LEU A 64 5.43 -13.98 -4.42
CA LEU A 64 4.20 -13.85 -5.21
C LEU A 64 4.45 -12.91 -6.40
N PRO A 65 5.20 -13.34 -7.42
CA PRO A 65 5.62 -12.48 -8.53
C PRO A 65 4.44 -11.88 -9.32
N ASP A 66 3.33 -12.61 -9.40
CA ASP A 66 2.16 -12.24 -10.20
C ASP A 66 1.03 -11.57 -9.39
N ALA A 67 1.17 -11.44 -8.06
CA ALA A 67 0.14 -10.83 -7.24
C ALA A 67 0.13 -9.30 -7.44
N PRO A 68 -1.03 -8.67 -7.73
CA PRO A 68 -1.13 -7.22 -7.73
C PRO A 68 -0.93 -6.66 -6.31
N LEU A 69 0.04 -5.76 -6.14
CA LEU A 69 0.39 -5.16 -4.85
C LEU A 69 -0.02 -3.69 -4.81
N VAL A 70 -0.73 -3.30 -3.75
CA VAL A 70 -1.27 -1.95 -3.57
C VAL A 70 -0.77 -1.35 -2.26
N ALA A 71 -0.20 -0.15 -2.29
CA ALA A 71 0.13 0.58 -1.06
C ALA A 71 -1.13 1.16 -0.40
N GLY A 72 -1.39 0.80 0.84
CA GLY A 72 -2.60 1.16 1.57
C GLY A 72 -2.51 2.44 2.41
N SER A 73 -1.31 2.92 2.74
CA SER A 73 -1.14 4.12 3.56
C SER A 73 0.18 4.86 3.34
N GLY A 74 0.16 6.15 3.68
CA GLY A 74 1.34 6.99 3.88
C GLY A 74 2.12 7.38 2.62
N VAL A 75 1.61 7.03 1.43
CA VAL A 75 2.12 7.58 0.17
C VAL A 75 1.82 9.08 0.09
N ASN A 76 2.84 9.86 -0.28
CA ASN A 76 2.81 11.30 -0.48
C ASN A 76 3.78 11.69 -1.62
N LEU A 77 3.99 12.98 -1.87
CA LEU A 77 4.86 13.45 -2.94
C LEU A 77 6.34 13.10 -2.74
N ASP A 78 6.80 13.02 -1.49
CA ASP A 78 8.21 12.82 -1.16
C ASP A 78 8.65 11.36 -1.36
N ASN A 79 7.73 10.41 -1.25
CA ASN A 79 8.00 8.97 -1.39
C ASN A 79 7.32 8.32 -2.61
N LEU A 80 6.62 9.09 -3.45
CA LEU A 80 5.85 8.57 -4.59
C LEU A 80 6.71 7.71 -5.52
N GLU A 81 7.90 8.19 -5.89
CA GLU A 81 8.78 7.50 -6.84
C GLU A 81 9.27 6.15 -6.31
N GLU A 82 9.58 6.07 -5.02
CA GLU A 82 9.99 4.82 -4.39
C GLU A 82 8.88 3.77 -4.43
N PHE A 83 7.66 4.14 -4.01
CA PHE A 83 6.51 3.24 -4.07
C PHE A 83 6.12 2.89 -5.51
N TRP A 84 6.34 3.80 -6.47
CA TRP A 84 6.07 3.56 -7.87
C TRP A 84 6.87 2.39 -8.43
N GLY A 85 8.12 2.24 -7.98
CA GLY A 85 9.01 1.16 -8.43
C GLY A 85 8.68 -0.23 -7.85
N VAL A 86 7.85 -0.32 -6.81
CA VAL A 86 7.60 -1.59 -6.08
C VAL A 86 6.12 -1.99 -5.97
N THR A 87 5.19 -1.15 -6.45
CA THR A 87 3.74 -1.39 -6.35
C THR A 87 3.03 -1.28 -7.69
N ASP A 88 1.88 -1.94 -7.81
CA ASP A 88 0.98 -1.85 -8.97
C ASP A 88 -0.10 -0.78 -8.78
N GLY A 89 -0.29 -0.30 -7.55
CA GLY A 89 -1.29 0.70 -7.21
C GLY A 89 -1.08 1.32 -5.83
N MET A 90 -1.76 2.43 -5.57
CA MET A 90 -1.65 3.16 -4.31
C MET A 90 -3.02 3.73 -3.92
N ILE A 91 -3.37 3.61 -2.64
CA ILE A 91 -4.55 4.23 -2.03
C ILE A 91 -4.07 5.46 -1.26
N VAL A 92 -4.39 6.64 -1.79
CA VAL A 92 -3.85 7.91 -1.29
C VAL A 92 -4.97 8.75 -0.68
N GLY A 93 -4.79 9.13 0.58
CA GLY A 93 -5.84 9.77 1.39
C GLY A 93 -5.36 11.05 2.08
N SER A 94 -4.88 10.93 3.32
CA SER A 94 -4.52 12.08 4.17
C SER A 94 -3.54 13.06 3.52
N SER A 95 -2.59 12.59 2.72
CA SER A 95 -1.64 13.44 1.99
C SER A 95 -2.30 14.35 0.94
N LEU A 96 -3.53 14.05 0.50
CA LEU A 96 -4.30 14.88 -0.42
C LEU A 96 -5.32 15.78 0.30
N LYS A 97 -5.47 15.66 1.62
CA LYS A 97 -6.47 16.40 2.40
C LYS A 97 -5.88 17.62 3.08
N GLU A 98 -6.70 18.63 3.37
CA GLU A 98 -6.23 19.84 4.05
C GLU A 98 -5.51 19.50 5.36
N GLN A 99 -4.32 20.09 5.55
CA GLN A 99 -3.45 19.88 6.73
C GLN A 99 -3.05 18.42 7.01
N GLY A 100 -3.29 17.48 6.10
CA GLY A 100 -3.00 16.08 6.34
C GLY A 100 -4.04 15.34 7.20
N ASP A 101 -5.17 15.94 7.55
CA ASP A 101 -6.20 15.28 8.38
C ASP A 101 -7.12 14.42 7.50
N ALA A 102 -7.21 13.13 7.82
CA ALA A 102 -8.07 12.16 7.13
C ALA A 102 -9.57 12.53 7.17
N ARG A 103 -10.00 13.42 8.06
CA ARG A 103 -11.39 13.90 8.18
C ARG A 103 -11.67 15.16 7.37
N SER A 104 -10.62 15.87 6.96
CA SER A 104 -10.73 17.09 6.16
C SER A 104 -11.17 16.80 4.72
N PRO A 105 -11.68 17.82 4.00
CA PRO A 105 -11.88 17.71 2.56
C PRO A 105 -10.55 17.51 1.83
N VAL A 106 -10.65 17.06 0.58
CA VAL A 106 -9.50 17.01 -0.33
C VAL A 106 -9.10 18.43 -0.70
N ASP A 107 -7.80 18.71 -0.62
CA ASP A 107 -7.20 19.94 -1.11
C ASP A 107 -6.93 19.78 -2.63
N PRO A 108 -7.60 20.59 -3.49
CA PRO A 108 -7.48 20.46 -4.94
C PRO A 108 -6.06 20.66 -5.48
N ASP A 109 -5.26 21.51 -4.83
CA ASP A 109 -3.90 21.81 -5.27
C ASP A 109 -2.99 20.63 -4.93
N ARG A 110 -3.11 20.07 -3.71
CA ARG A 110 -2.36 18.85 -3.32
C ARG A 110 -2.70 17.67 -4.21
N ALA A 111 -3.98 17.48 -4.53
CA ALA A 111 -4.42 16.43 -5.45
C ALA A 111 -3.84 16.62 -6.87
N ARG A 112 -3.83 17.87 -7.37
CA ARG A 112 -3.26 18.21 -8.67
C ARG A 112 -1.76 17.96 -8.73
N ASP A 113 -1.03 18.36 -7.69
CA ASP A 113 0.41 18.17 -7.61
C ASP A 113 0.77 16.67 -7.59
N PHE A 114 0.05 15.88 -6.79
CA PHE A 114 0.22 14.44 -6.73
C PHE A 114 -0.04 13.76 -8.09
N LEU A 115 -1.16 14.09 -8.74
CA LEU A 115 -1.48 13.53 -10.06
C LEU A 115 -0.48 13.96 -11.13
N THR A 116 0.05 15.18 -11.04
CA THR A 116 1.08 15.68 -11.96
C THR A 116 2.38 14.90 -11.79
N ALA A 117 2.81 14.65 -10.55
CA ALA A 117 3.99 13.82 -10.27
C ALA A 117 3.79 12.38 -10.75
N ALA A 118 2.66 11.74 -10.44
CA ALA A 118 2.34 10.39 -10.89
C ALA A 118 2.27 10.29 -12.43
N ALA A 119 1.71 11.31 -13.10
CA ALA A 119 1.66 11.34 -14.57
C ALA A 119 3.04 11.45 -15.22
N ARG A 120 4.04 12.03 -14.55
CA ARG A 120 5.43 12.05 -15.03
C ARG A 120 6.06 10.67 -14.96
N LEU A 121 5.83 9.93 -13.88
CA LEU A 121 6.33 8.56 -13.68
C LEU A 121 5.67 7.53 -14.61
N ARG A 122 4.44 7.79 -15.06
CA ARG A 122 3.73 6.95 -16.04
C ARG A 122 4.28 7.03 -17.46
N ARG A 123 5.10 8.04 -17.79
CA ARG A 123 5.58 8.21 -19.16
C ARG A 123 6.54 7.05 -19.51
N PRO A 124 6.35 6.39 -20.66
CA PRO A 124 7.13 5.23 -21.08
C PRO A 124 8.61 5.57 -21.32
#